data_AF-A0A956ABC3-F1
#
_entry.id   AF-A0A956ABC3-F1
#
_cell.length_a   1.000
_cell.length_b   1.000
_cell.length_c   1.000
_cell.angle_alpha   90.00
_cell.angle_beta   90.00
_cell.angle_gamma   90.00
#
_symmetry.space_group_name_H-M   'P 1'
#
loop_
_entity.id
_entity.type
_entity.pdbx_description
1 polymer ?
#
loop_
_entity_poly.entity_id
_entity_poly.type
_entity_poly.pdbx_seq_one_letter_code
_entity_poly.pdbx_strand_id
1 'polypeptide(L)'
;MKRALLVLTLLSIGIGASGCQYFKERKAIEVYSHDVEKANKLMAQIAKLDDQKQLEKKLQEGIAPFNKYVNDRLIPLWEKYLKAQRDVRTETPRLRAIHKLLVDAHERNYTALKELQKDLTLNNLKTKLAEYLRVVNDARVMAQTYYTKLEAYYKDHHYTLRK
;
A
#
# COMPACT_ATOMS: atom_id res chain seq x y z
N MET A 1 46.36 9.04 49.99
CA MET A 1 45.55 9.26 48.77
C MET A 1 45.64 8.02 47.89
N LYS A 2 44.60 7.19 47.84
CA LYS A 2 44.47 6.08 46.87
C LYS A 2 42.98 5.93 46.52
N ARG A 3 42.58 6.47 45.37
CA ARG A 3 41.33 6.13 44.67
C ARG A 3 41.71 5.77 43.24
N ALA A 4 41.87 4.49 42.99
CA ALA A 4 41.96 3.92 41.65
C ALA A 4 41.12 2.64 41.68
N LEU A 5 39.91 2.72 41.14
CA LEU A 5 39.26 1.72 40.29
C LEU A 5 37.82 2.19 40.05
N LEU A 6 37.67 3.10 39.10
CA LEU A 6 36.47 3.14 38.26
C LEU A 6 36.92 2.61 36.90
N VAL A 7 35.98 2.06 36.14
CA VAL A 7 36.15 1.55 34.78
C VAL A 7 36.62 0.10 34.71
N LEU A 8 35.67 -0.84 34.70
CA LEU A 8 35.54 -1.86 33.66
C LEU A 8 34.30 -2.71 33.98
N THR A 9 33.22 -2.55 33.21
CA THR A 9 32.25 -3.61 32.83
C THR A 9 30.97 -2.99 32.27
N LEU A 10 31.04 -2.34 31.10
CA LEU A 10 29.84 -2.03 30.31
C LEU A 10 30.16 -2.03 28.80
N LEU A 11 30.97 -3.00 28.36
CA LEU A 11 31.29 -3.19 26.94
C LEU A 11 31.11 -4.65 26.53
N SER A 12 29.92 -5.23 26.74
CA SER A 12 29.63 -6.59 26.25
C SER A 12 28.16 -6.86 25.86
N ILE A 13 27.24 -5.90 25.96
CA ILE A 13 25.80 -6.15 25.68
C ILE A 13 25.37 -5.65 24.29
N GLY A 14 26.16 -4.82 23.60
CA GLY A 14 25.73 -4.14 22.37
C GLY A 14 25.74 -4.95 21.07
N ILE A 15 26.47 -6.07 20.99
CA ILE A 15 26.68 -6.79 19.72
C ILE A 15 25.72 -7.99 19.56
N GLY A 16 25.34 -8.66 20.65
CA GLY A 16 24.43 -9.82 20.62
C GLY A 16 22.96 -9.47 20.38
N ALA A 17 22.47 -8.38 20.99
CA ALA A 17 21.07 -7.93 20.83
C ALA A 17 20.83 -7.32 19.44
N SER A 18 21.77 -6.50 18.96
CA SER A 18 21.69 -5.82 17.66
C SER A 18 21.73 -6.80 16.49
N GLY A 19 22.55 -7.86 16.57
CA GLY A 19 22.57 -8.93 15.58
C GLY A 19 21.27 -9.74 15.54
N CYS A 20 20.74 -10.14 16.71
CA CYS A 20 19.48 -10.90 16.80
C CYS A 20 18.28 -10.09 16.28
N GLN A 21 18.22 -8.79 16.58
CA GLN A 21 17.19 -7.89 16.07
C GLN A 21 17.30 -7.74 14.54
N TYR A 22 18.51 -7.59 14.01
CA TYR A 22 18.75 -7.51 12.57
C TYR A 22 18.27 -8.75 11.79
N PHE A 23 18.55 -9.96 12.29
CA PHE A 23 18.06 -11.20 11.66
C PHE A 23 16.52 -11.33 11.69
N LYS A 24 15.88 -10.88 12.78
CA LYS A 24 14.41 -10.86 12.88
C LYS A 24 13.79 -9.89 11.88
N GLU A 25 14.35 -8.69 11.74
CA GLU A 25 13.87 -7.67 10.80
C GLU A 25 14.03 -8.13 9.34
N ARG A 26 15.15 -8.77 8.99
CA ARG A 26 15.35 -9.31 7.64
C ARG A 26 14.34 -10.41 7.29
N LYS A 27 14.07 -11.33 8.22
CA LYS A 27 13.05 -12.36 8.03
C LYS A 27 11.65 -11.76 7.89
N ALA A 28 11.33 -10.73 8.67
CA ALA A 28 10.07 -9.99 8.55
C ALA A 28 9.92 -9.34 7.16
N ILE A 29 11.00 -8.75 6.62
CA ILE A 29 11.02 -8.17 5.26
C ILE A 29 10.78 -9.23 4.18
N GLU A 30 11.36 -10.42 4.30
CA GLU A 30 11.16 -11.52 3.35
C GLU A 30 9.70 -12.00 3.32
N VAL A 31 9.12 -12.23 4.49
CA VAL A 31 7.73 -12.64 4.65
C VAL A 31 6.79 -11.58 4.07
N TYR A 32 7.03 -10.32 4.42
CA TYR A 32 6.26 -9.19 3.92
C TYR A 32 6.33 -9.06 2.41
N SER A 33 7.53 -9.12 1.82
CA SER A 33 7.73 -8.98 0.38
C SER A 33 6.95 -10.04 -0.40
N HIS A 34 6.94 -11.28 0.09
CA HIS A 34 6.19 -12.37 -0.52
C HIS A 34 4.67 -12.16 -0.43
N ASP A 35 4.16 -11.68 0.69
CA ASP A 35 2.73 -11.42 0.86
C ASP A 35 2.26 -10.21 0.01
N VAL A 36 3.07 -9.15 -0.07
CA VAL A 36 2.80 -8.00 -0.95
C VAL A 36 2.77 -8.40 -2.42
N GLU A 37 3.66 -9.29 -2.87
CA GLU A 37 3.68 -9.76 -4.26
C GLU A 37 2.34 -10.42 -4.65
N LYS A 38 1.74 -11.21 -3.76
CA LYS A 38 0.42 -11.82 -3.99
C LYS A 38 -0.66 -10.76 -4.18
N ALA A 39 -0.66 -9.73 -3.33
CA ALA A 39 -1.62 -8.64 -3.43
C ALA A 39 -1.38 -7.76 -4.68
N ASN A 40 -0.13 -7.58 -5.11
CA ASN A 40 0.21 -6.82 -6.32
C ASN A 40 -0.34 -7.44 -7.62
N LYS A 41 -0.52 -8.77 -7.66
CA LYS A 41 -1.19 -9.45 -8.80
C LYS A 41 -2.65 -9.00 -8.97
N LEU A 42 -3.33 -8.67 -7.88
CA LEU A 42 -4.68 -8.10 -7.92
C LEU A 42 -4.64 -6.63 -8.33
N MET A 43 -3.67 -5.85 -7.83
CA MET A 43 -3.50 -4.45 -8.22
C MET A 43 -3.24 -4.28 -9.72
N ALA A 44 -2.46 -5.17 -10.33
CA ALA A 44 -2.22 -5.15 -11.78
C ALA A 44 -3.51 -5.40 -12.59
N GLN A 45 -4.47 -6.17 -12.05
CA GLN A 45 -5.78 -6.35 -12.67
C GLN A 45 -6.66 -5.11 -12.48
N ILE A 46 -6.64 -4.51 -11.28
CA ILE A 46 -7.35 -3.25 -11.00
C ILE A 46 -6.85 -2.17 -11.95
N ALA A 47 -5.54 -1.97 -12.08
CA ALA A 47 -4.96 -0.93 -12.93
C ALA A 47 -5.36 -1.05 -14.41
N LYS A 48 -5.69 -2.25 -14.90
CA LYS A 48 -6.19 -2.44 -16.28
C LYS A 48 -7.67 -2.06 -16.43
N LEU A 49 -8.45 -2.22 -15.37
CA LEU A 49 -9.90 -1.99 -15.38
C LEU A 49 -10.27 -0.58 -14.93
N ASP A 50 -9.49 -0.04 -14.00
CA ASP A 50 -9.61 1.28 -13.39
C ASP A 50 -8.75 2.32 -14.13
N ASP A 51 -8.59 2.10 -15.44
CA ASP A 51 -7.92 3.04 -16.32
C ASP A 51 -8.89 4.14 -16.75
N GLN A 52 -8.42 5.39 -16.78
CA GLN A 52 -9.25 6.54 -17.13
C GLN A 52 -9.98 6.37 -18.46
N LYS A 53 -9.29 5.92 -19.52
CA LYS A 53 -9.91 5.77 -20.85
C LYS A 53 -10.96 4.66 -20.83
N GLN A 54 -10.71 3.59 -20.09
CA GLN A 54 -11.64 2.48 -19.94
C GLN A 54 -12.91 2.89 -19.18
N LEU A 55 -12.76 3.67 -18.12
CA LEU A 55 -13.88 4.24 -17.37
C LEU A 55 -14.69 5.22 -18.22
N GLU A 56 -14.03 6.17 -18.89
CA GLU A 56 -14.69 7.13 -19.79
C GLU A 56 -15.44 6.44 -20.92
N LYS A 57 -14.86 5.39 -21.52
CA LYS A 57 -15.54 4.58 -22.54
C LYS A 57 -16.83 3.96 -22.00
N LYS A 58 -16.76 3.33 -20.82
CA LYS A 58 -17.94 2.69 -20.20
C LYS A 58 -19.02 3.69 -19.82
N LEU A 59 -18.60 4.88 -19.46
CA LEU A 59 -19.46 6.01 -19.14
C LEU A 59 -20.16 6.57 -20.37
N GLN A 60 -19.49 6.62 -21.53
CA GLN A 60 -20.07 7.01 -22.83
C GLN A 60 -21.14 6.02 -23.32
N GLU A 61 -21.00 4.73 -22.98
CA GLU A 61 -22.03 3.72 -23.22
C GLU A 61 -23.30 3.96 -22.36
N GLY A 62 -23.18 4.75 -21.29
CA GLY A 62 -24.27 5.15 -20.40
C GLY A 62 -24.01 4.81 -18.93
N ILE A 63 -24.82 5.39 -18.04
CA ILE A 63 -24.70 5.22 -16.58
C ILE A 63 -24.95 3.76 -16.15
N ALA A 64 -25.96 3.10 -16.73
CA ALA A 64 -26.28 1.72 -16.38
C ALA A 64 -25.15 0.74 -16.78
N PRO A 65 -24.60 0.79 -18.01
CA PRO A 65 -23.40 0.03 -18.38
C PRO A 65 -22.19 0.32 -17.49
N PHE A 66 -21.94 1.59 -17.15
CA PHE A 66 -20.87 1.98 -16.25
C PHE A 66 -21.04 1.36 -14.85
N ASN A 67 -22.22 1.53 -14.24
CA ASN A 67 -22.50 0.99 -12.91
C ASN A 67 -22.39 -0.53 -12.89
N LYS A 68 -22.87 -1.21 -13.93
CA LYS A 68 -22.72 -2.66 -14.08
C LYS A 68 -21.24 -3.06 -14.17
N TYR A 69 -20.45 -2.37 -14.98
CA TYR A 69 -19.02 -2.63 -15.10
C TYR A 69 -18.28 -2.48 -13.77
N VAL A 70 -18.57 -1.40 -13.03
CA VAL A 70 -17.95 -1.13 -11.74
C VAL A 70 -18.38 -2.17 -10.69
N ASN A 71 -19.66 -2.49 -10.59
CA ASN A 71 -20.19 -3.44 -9.62
C ASN A 71 -19.77 -4.89 -9.89
N ASP A 72 -19.76 -5.32 -11.15
CA ASP A 72 -19.48 -6.72 -11.49
C ASP A 72 -17.98 -7.00 -11.54
N ARG A 73 -17.14 -5.99 -11.83
CA ARG A 73 -15.71 -6.18 -12.07
C ARG A 73 -14.79 -5.45 -11.10
N LEU A 74 -15.00 -4.15 -10.89
CA LEU A 74 -14.05 -3.33 -10.13
C LEU A 74 -14.23 -3.46 -8.63
N ILE A 75 -15.44 -3.29 -8.10
CA ILE A 75 -15.73 -3.36 -6.67
C ILE A 75 -15.29 -4.70 -6.06
N PRO A 76 -15.65 -5.87 -6.62
CA PRO A 76 -15.26 -7.15 -6.04
C PRO A 76 -13.75 -7.38 -6.08
N LEU A 77 -13.07 -6.83 -7.10
CA LEU A 77 -11.62 -6.95 -7.23
C LEU A 77 -10.89 -6.04 -6.22
N TRP A 78 -11.38 -4.82 -6.04
CA TRP A 78 -10.93 -3.90 -4.98
C TRP A 78 -11.13 -4.51 -3.59
N GLU A 79 -12.26 -5.15 -3.30
CA GLU A 79 -12.51 -5.79 -2.01
C GLU A 79 -11.54 -6.95 -1.75
N LYS A 80 -11.30 -7.80 -2.75
CA LYS A 80 -10.29 -8.87 -2.67
C LYS A 80 -8.90 -8.29 -2.45
N TYR A 81 -8.54 -7.23 -3.17
CA TYR A 81 -7.25 -6.56 -3.06
C TYR A 81 -7.05 -5.95 -1.67
N LEU A 82 -7.98 -5.15 -1.18
CA LEU A 82 -7.89 -4.50 0.13
C LEU A 82 -7.86 -5.53 1.26
N LYS A 83 -8.63 -6.62 1.14
CA LYS A 83 -8.52 -7.73 2.08
C LYS A 83 -7.11 -8.34 2.05
N ALA A 84 -6.58 -8.66 0.87
CA ALA A 84 -5.24 -9.21 0.73
C ALA A 84 -4.16 -8.28 1.28
N GLN A 85 -4.30 -6.97 1.10
CA GLN A 85 -3.39 -5.97 1.67
C GLN A 85 -3.48 -5.93 3.20
N ARG A 86 -4.69 -5.91 3.77
CA ARG A 86 -4.86 -5.96 5.24
C ARG A 86 -4.34 -7.25 5.87
N ASP A 87 -4.38 -8.35 5.14
CA ASP A 87 -3.86 -9.66 5.56
C ASP A 87 -2.32 -9.77 5.42
N VAL A 88 -1.63 -8.79 4.82
CA VAL A 88 -0.17 -8.77 4.72
C VAL A 88 0.44 -8.73 6.12
N ARG A 89 1.35 -9.67 6.39
CA ARG A 89 2.06 -9.74 7.67
C ARG A 89 3.04 -8.59 7.81
N THR A 90 2.81 -7.75 8.82
CA THR A 90 3.65 -6.60 9.19
C THR A 90 4.20 -6.79 10.60
N GLU A 91 5.18 -7.68 10.73
CA GLU A 91 5.71 -8.16 12.01
C GLU A 91 6.41 -7.07 12.83
N THR A 92 6.83 -5.97 12.20
CA THR A 92 7.55 -4.86 12.84
C THR A 92 6.70 -3.58 12.84
N PRO A 93 6.76 -2.73 13.89
CA PRO A 93 6.02 -1.47 13.92
C PRO A 93 6.35 -0.54 12.75
N ARG A 94 7.63 -0.48 12.33
CA ARG A 94 8.07 0.35 11.21
C ARG A 94 7.46 -0.13 9.88
N LEU A 95 7.48 -1.44 9.63
CA LEU A 95 6.89 -2.01 8.42
C LEU A 95 5.37 -1.85 8.38
N ARG A 96 4.70 -2.00 9.53
CA ARG A 96 3.26 -1.73 9.67
C ARG A 96 2.93 -0.27 9.34
N ALA A 97 3.70 0.68 9.87
CA ALA A 97 3.49 2.10 9.60
C ALA A 97 3.71 2.45 8.12
N ILE A 98 4.72 1.86 7.48
CA ILE A 98 4.97 2.03 6.04
C ILE A 98 3.80 1.45 5.26
N HIS A 99 3.43 0.19 5.50
CA HIS A 99 2.38 -0.50 4.77
C HIS A 99 1.01 0.18 4.91
N LYS A 100 0.69 0.71 6.10
CA LYS A 100 -0.55 1.46 6.32
C LYS A 100 -0.74 2.61 5.33
N LEU A 101 0.33 3.28 4.91
CA LEU A 101 0.24 4.35 3.90
C LEU A 101 -0.32 3.84 2.57
N LEU A 102 0.09 2.64 2.15
CA LEU A 102 -0.40 2.01 0.92
C LEU A 102 -1.87 1.61 1.06
N VAL A 103 -2.22 0.96 2.18
CA VAL A 103 -3.60 0.53 2.46
C VAL A 103 -4.53 1.74 2.49
N ASP A 104 -4.18 2.79 3.24
CA ASP A 104 -4.99 4.00 3.36
C ASP A 104 -5.18 4.70 2.00
N ALA A 105 -4.14 4.75 1.17
CA ALA A 105 -4.23 5.32 -0.17
C ALA A 105 -5.26 4.58 -1.05
N HIS A 106 -5.20 3.25 -0.99
CA HIS A 106 -6.07 2.40 -1.78
C HIS A 106 -7.50 2.31 -1.24
N GLU A 107 -7.70 2.39 0.07
CA GLU A 107 -9.02 2.51 0.67
C GLU A 107 -9.72 3.81 0.27
N ARG A 108 -8.96 4.91 0.11
CA ARG A 108 -9.49 6.17 -0.42
C ARG A 108 -9.96 6.02 -1.86
N ASN A 109 -9.19 5.34 -2.72
CA ASN A 109 -9.61 5.07 -4.10
C ASN A 109 -10.90 4.25 -4.15
N TYR A 110 -10.96 3.16 -3.40
CA TYR A 110 -12.14 2.31 -3.31
C TYR A 110 -13.37 3.09 -2.80
N THR A 111 -13.19 3.93 -1.78
CA THR A 111 -14.27 4.77 -1.24
C THR A 111 -14.74 5.77 -2.28
N ALA A 112 -13.82 6.48 -2.95
CA ALA A 112 -14.16 7.45 -3.99
C ALA A 112 -14.86 6.79 -5.19
N LEU A 113 -14.47 5.55 -5.56
CA LEU A 113 -15.15 4.78 -6.59
C LEU A 113 -16.61 4.47 -6.21
N LYS A 114 -16.87 4.11 -4.95
CA LYS A 114 -18.23 3.87 -4.46
C LYS A 114 -19.06 5.15 -4.40
N GLU A 115 -18.47 6.26 -3.97
CA GLU A 115 -19.16 7.56 -3.96
C GLU A 115 -19.47 8.05 -5.38
N LEU A 116 -18.55 7.83 -6.33
CA LEU A 116 -18.79 8.09 -7.76
C LEU A 116 -20.07 7.39 -8.24
N GLN A 117 -20.28 6.13 -7.87
CA GLN A 117 -21.45 5.36 -8.30
C GLN A 117 -22.77 5.85 -7.70
N LYS A 118 -22.76 6.30 -6.43
CA LYS A 118 -23.97 6.76 -5.74
C LYS A 118 -24.51 8.05 -6.33
N ASP A 119 -23.61 8.96 -6.68
CA ASP A 119 -23.97 10.32 -7.11
C ASP A 119 -24.07 10.48 -8.63
N LEU A 120 -23.78 9.43 -9.41
CA LEU A 120 -23.66 9.57 -10.87
C LEU A 120 -25.01 9.86 -11.54
N THR A 121 -25.10 10.99 -12.21
CA THR A 121 -26.21 11.39 -13.09
C THR A 121 -25.65 11.93 -14.40
N LEU A 122 -26.48 12.02 -15.45
CA LEU A 122 -26.03 12.53 -16.75
C LEU A 122 -25.47 13.96 -16.64
N ASN A 123 -26.02 14.75 -15.71
CA ASN A 123 -25.69 16.17 -15.54
C ASN A 123 -24.39 16.42 -14.74
N ASN A 124 -23.92 15.46 -13.94
CA ASN A 124 -22.74 15.64 -13.07
C ASN A 124 -21.59 14.66 -13.37
N LEU A 125 -21.76 13.83 -14.39
CA LEU A 125 -20.88 12.72 -14.75
C LEU A 125 -19.42 13.13 -15.00
N LYS A 126 -19.17 14.22 -15.74
CA LYS A 126 -17.81 14.72 -15.96
C LYS A 126 -17.17 15.22 -14.66
N THR A 127 -17.93 15.96 -13.84
CA THR A 127 -17.45 16.52 -12.58
C THR A 127 -17.10 15.42 -11.59
N LYS A 128 -18.00 14.46 -11.39
CA LYS A 128 -17.80 13.35 -10.46
C LYS A 128 -16.65 12.44 -10.88
N LEU A 129 -16.49 12.20 -12.19
CA LEU A 129 -15.32 11.47 -12.69
C LEU A 129 -14.02 12.23 -12.43
N ALA A 130 -13.99 13.55 -12.65
CA ALA A 130 -12.80 14.35 -12.38
C ALA A 130 -12.44 14.36 -10.88
N GLU A 131 -13.44 14.43 -10.00
CA GLU A 131 -13.26 14.29 -8.54
C GLU A 131 -12.64 12.93 -8.19
N TYR A 132 -13.17 11.85 -8.75
CA TYR A 132 -12.62 10.51 -8.58
C TYR A 132 -11.16 10.41 -9.04
N LEU A 133 -10.85 10.87 -10.25
CA LEU A 133 -9.50 10.85 -10.81
C LEU A 133 -8.51 11.68 -9.97
N ARG A 134 -8.97 12.77 -9.36
CA ARG A 134 -8.16 13.55 -8.42
C ARG A 134 -7.82 12.74 -7.18
N VAL A 135 -8.78 12.04 -6.58
CA VAL A 135 -8.51 11.15 -5.42
C VAL A 135 -7.52 10.05 -5.81
N VAL A 136 -7.67 9.46 -7.00
CA VAL A 136 -6.73 8.45 -7.50
C VAL A 136 -5.32 9.02 -7.64
N ASN A 137 -5.17 10.25 -8.14
CA ASN A 137 -3.86 10.90 -8.23
C ASN A 137 -3.26 11.21 -6.84
N ASP A 138 -4.06 11.70 -5.89
CA ASP A 138 -3.58 11.92 -4.51
C ASP A 138 -3.13 10.61 -3.85
N ALA A 139 -3.86 9.52 -4.09
CA ALA A 139 -3.49 8.19 -3.63
C ALA A 139 -2.20 7.69 -4.30
N ARG A 140 -1.95 8.00 -5.57
CA ARG A 140 -0.66 7.70 -6.25
C ARG A 140 0.51 8.41 -5.56
N VAL A 141 0.35 9.66 -5.14
CA VAL A 141 1.39 10.40 -4.40
C VAL A 141 1.67 9.72 -3.03
N MET A 142 0.64 9.27 -2.33
CA MET A 142 0.82 8.50 -1.09
C MET A 142 1.48 7.14 -1.33
N ALA A 143 1.10 6.43 -2.40
CA ALA A 143 1.75 5.18 -2.80
C ALA A 143 3.23 5.39 -3.14
N GLN A 144 3.58 6.51 -3.79
CA GLN A 144 4.97 6.89 -4.03
C GLN A 144 5.74 7.09 -2.72
N THR A 145 5.12 7.76 -1.75
CA THR A 145 5.70 7.93 -0.40
C THR A 145 5.92 6.59 0.29
N TYR A 146 4.99 5.65 0.14
CA TYR A 146 5.14 4.27 0.61
C TYR A 146 6.37 3.60 0.00
N TYR A 147 6.54 3.64 -1.33
CA TYR A 147 7.67 2.99 -2.00
C TYR A 147 9.01 3.58 -1.57
N THR A 148 9.11 4.91 -1.47
CA THR A 148 10.33 5.57 -0.98
C THR A 148 10.67 5.18 0.47
N LYS A 149 9.67 5.11 1.36
CA LYS A 149 9.90 4.69 2.75
C LYS A 149 10.26 3.21 2.87
N LEU A 150 9.65 2.36 2.02
CA LEU A 150 9.95 0.93 1.98
C LEU A 150 11.37 0.68 1.47
N GLU A 151 11.78 1.36 0.40
CA GLU A 151 13.13 1.27 -0.14
C GLU A 151 14.18 1.68 0.90
N ALA A 152 13.96 2.79 1.61
CA ALA A 152 14.83 3.21 2.70
C ALA A 152 14.91 2.15 3.81
N TYR A 153 13.76 1.59 4.22
CA TYR A 153 13.73 0.53 5.23
C TYR A 153 14.46 -0.75 4.78
N TYR A 154 14.37 -1.11 3.50
CA TYR A 154 15.07 -2.28 2.95
C TYR A 154 16.58 -2.05 2.87
N LYS A 155 17.01 -0.85 2.47
CA LYS A 155 18.41 -0.45 2.45
C LYS A 155 19.04 -0.49 3.83
N ASP A 156 18.34 0.02 4.86
CA ASP A 156 18.77 -0.02 6.27
C ASP A 156 19.04 -1.46 6.76
N HIS A 157 18.43 -2.47 6.14
CA HIS A 157 18.54 -3.88 6.52
C HIS A 157 19.24 -4.74 5.44
N HIS A 158 19.99 -4.10 4.53
CA HIS A 158 20.72 -4.72 3.42
C HIS A 158 19.89 -5.74 2.62
N TYR A 159 18.59 -5.48 2.47
CA TYR A 159 17.68 -6.29 1.68
C TYR A 159 17.51 -5.70 0.29
N THR A 160 17.85 -6.45 -0.74
CA THR A 160 17.55 -6.07 -2.13
C THR A 160 16.24 -6.74 -2.54
N LEU A 161 15.25 -5.97 -2.98
CA LEU A 161 14.06 -6.51 -3.64
C LEU A 161 14.51 -7.44 -4.77
N ARG A 162 14.05 -8.70 -4.75
CA ARG A 162 14.19 -9.56 -5.93
C ARG A 162 13.41 -8.87 -7.06
N LYS A 163 14.12 -8.55 -8.15
CA LYS A 163 13.54 -7.95 -9.36
C LYS A 163 12.56 -8.91 -10.01
#